data_AF-A0A2T7NX84-F1
#
_entry.id   AF-A0A2T7NX84-F1
#
_cell.length_a   1.000
_cell.length_b   1.000
_cell.length_c   1.000
_cell.angle_alpha   90.00
_cell.angle_beta   90.00
_cell.angle_gamma   90.00
#
_symmetry.space_group_name_H-M   'P 1'
#
loop_
_entity.id
_entity.type
_entity.pdbx_description
1 polymer ?
#
loop_
_entity_poly.entity_id
_entity_poly.type
_entity_poly.pdbx_seq_one_letter_code
_entity_poly.pdbx_strand_id
1 'polypeptide(L)'
;MHSSGVCTARKMISRRKKLVITLLCVGSLCYAAVQIMRYHENFSPLQTMSSAENEAQRLLKFITSYHYQCNATLHSSNYSDWAICTEPDVGISTESTKIKTAYSVGPLPDYSFETQLLRNLSVQQFIFLHDSFAPAPPVLLQLNNTTIFRATLVPNDPSDFGRNSYDMHTMNSMMAKLKHHHVDLLKIESLQDMTTSFEMLYFMVKDGIISRFQQLHVAMEIDKIDDDYLYGWYKTLYTLFHSGGFRLYHTASSSPLCLQVTMMESCRYFMSWLRNPGPRSFLLYPPAIDGSQEYEEQRLKDFLGLPKLQEDDIISVSLSSAATLPLFRQILMSGTEQCNILVFTPYNAHPLKAHVSASHITCTVIPISQAENQITGPGNPAELTFRSERDPKLQGRSMNLVDVLAHYLSPKQTSIAYINLAHGTWHFMTPFLDSGALQKINQLVLITNIFKSSTGDSEKLAASVLRLEYSELQRILAYGMTMIEAVPAPEESLLFHNDGDWWRLTFIRKT
;
A
#
# COMPACT_ATOMS: atom_id res chain seq x y z
N MET A 1 -59.90 32.40 50.42
CA MET A 1 -58.47 32.50 50.08
C MET A 1 -57.84 31.11 50.23
N HIS A 2 -57.56 30.41 49.13
CA HIS A 2 -56.55 29.35 48.98
C HIS A 2 -56.80 28.61 47.67
N SER A 3 -56.02 28.93 46.62
CA SER A 3 -55.82 28.07 45.43
C SER A 3 -54.86 28.76 44.44
N SER A 4 -53.56 28.83 44.74
CA SER A 4 -52.57 29.31 43.74
C SER A 4 -51.21 28.61 43.80
N GLY A 5 -50.95 27.74 44.78
CA GLY A 5 -49.66 27.05 44.93
C GLY A 5 -49.49 25.72 44.19
N VAL A 6 -50.58 25.06 43.77
CA VAL A 6 -50.52 23.67 43.26
C VAL A 6 -50.21 23.59 41.75
N CYS A 7 -50.49 24.64 40.98
CA CYS A 7 -50.32 24.62 39.52
C CYS A 7 -48.87 24.87 39.04
N THR A 8 -48.04 25.59 39.81
CA THR A 8 -46.65 25.91 39.43
C THR A 8 -45.68 24.77 39.70
N ALA A 9 -45.86 24.03 40.80
CA ALA A 9 -45.03 22.86 41.14
C ALA A 9 -45.20 21.71 40.13
N ARG A 10 -46.43 21.42 39.66
CA ARG A 10 -46.68 20.42 38.61
C ARG A 10 -46.03 20.79 37.27
N LYS A 11 -46.02 22.08 36.91
CA LYS A 11 -45.35 22.58 35.68
C LYS A 11 -43.82 22.43 35.75
N MET A 12 -43.20 22.68 36.90
CA MET A 12 -41.74 22.49 37.08
C MET A 12 -41.33 21.01 37.05
N ILE A 13 -42.10 20.13 37.68
CA ILE A 13 -41.84 18.67 37.66
C ILE A 13 -42.00 18.10 36.24
N SER A 14 -43.03 18.55 35.49
CA SER A 14 -43.21 18.20 34.08
C SER A 14 -42.05 18.66 33.19
N ARG A 15 -41.53 19.88 33.41
CA ARG A 15 -40.36 20.40 32.67
C ARG A 15 -39.08 19.64 32.98
N ARG A 16 -38.81 19.27 34.25
CA ARG A 16 -37.65 18.45 34.62
C ARG A 16 -37.73 17.04 34.01
N LYS A 17 -38.90 16.40 34.02
CA LYS A 17 -39.10 15.10 33.37
C LYS A 17 -38.90 15.18 31.85
N LYS A 18 -39.41 16.23 31.19
CA LYS A 18 -39.17 16.48 29.76
C LYS A 18 -37.68 16.67 29.48
N LEU A 19 -36.96 17.44 30.27
CA LEU A 19 -35.51 17.65 30.12
C LEU A 19 -34.73 16.33 30.24
N VAL A 20 -35.05 15.49 31.22
CA VAL A 20 -34.40 14.17 31.42
C VAL A 20 -34.70 13.24 30.25
N ILE A 21 -35.94 13.20 29.76
CA ILE A 21 -36.30 12.41 28.57
C ILE A 21 -35.58 12.92 27.33
N THR A 22 -35.51 14.24 27.12
CA THR A 22 -34.77 14.83 26.00
C THR A 22 -33.28 14.50 26.08
N LEU A 23 -32.67 14.56 27.27
CA LEU A 23 -31.27 14.17 27.47
C LEU A 23 -31.03 12.69 27.19
N LEU A 24 -31.95 11.81 27.61
CA LEU A 24 -31.87 10.38 27.29
C LEU A 24 -32.02 10.11 25.79
N CYS A 25 -32.94 10.80 25.11
CA CYS A 25 -33.11 10.68 23.65
C CYS A 25 -31.91 11.23 22.87
N VAL A 26 -31.33 12.35 23.30
CA VAL A 26 -30.09 12.89 22.70
C VAL A 26 -28.92 11.95 22.98
N GLY A 27 -28.80 11.43 24.19
CA GLY A 27 -27.77 10.45 24.55
C GLY A 27 -27.89 9.16 23.74
N SER A 28 -29.11 8.65 23.53
CA SER A 28 -29.34 7.46 22.70
C SER A 28 -29.11 7.72 21.22
N LEU A 29 -29.44 8.90 20.71
CA LEU A 29 -29.11 9.32 19.34
C LEU A 29 -27.60 9.48 19.14
N CYS A 30 -26.89 10.10 20.08
CA CYS A 30 -25.43 10.20 20.04
C CYS A 30 -24.80 8.80 20.12
N TYR A 31 -25.30 7.93 21.00
CA TYR A 31 -24.84 6.54 21.07
C TYR A 31 -25.12 5.79 19.76
N ALA A 32 -26.32 5.91 19.19
CA ALA A 32 -26.67 5.30 17.92
C ALA A 32 -25.83 5.87 16.77
N ALA A 33 -25.56 7.17 16.74
CA ALA A 33 -24.70 7.80 15.74
C ALA A 33 -23.25 7.34 15.86
N VAL A 34 -22.71 7.25 17.08
CA VAL A 34 -21.37 6.68 17.34
C VAL A 34 -21.34 5.20 16.98
N GLN A 35 -22.41 4.45 17.27
CA GLN A 35 -22.51 3.05 16.87
C GLN A 35 -22.64 2.91 15.36
N ILE A 36 -23.39 3.76 14.66
CA ILE A 36 -23.50 3.77 13.19
C ILE A 36 -22.17 4.19 12.57
N MET A 37 -21.47 5.21 13.09
CA MET A 37 -20.14 5.59 12.63
C MET A 37 -19.14 4.45 12.87
N ARG A 38 -19.15 3.83 14.07
CA ARG A 38 -18.38 2.60 14.33
C ARG A 38 -18.80 1.46 13.44
N TYR A 39 -20.08 1.32 13.12
CA TYR A 39 -20.59 0.28 12.23
C TYR A 39 -20.15 0.58 10.80
N HIS A 40 -20.04 1.84 10.39
CA HIS A 40 -19.57 2.26 9.08
C HIS A 40 -18.03 2.19 8.97
N GLU A 41 -17.31 2.37 10.08
CA GLU A 41 -15.87 2.13 10.21
C GLU A 41 -15.53 0.63 10.39
N ASN A 42 -16.44 -0.16 10.98
CA ASN A 42 -16.31 -1.62 11.16
C ASN A 42 -16.87 -2.41 9.96
N PHE A 43 -17.78 -1.84 9.18
CA PHE A 43 -18.00 -2.18 7.77
C PHE A 43 -16.80 -1.66 6.99
N SER A 44 -15.69 -2.34 7.25
CA SER A 44 -14.60 -2.44 6.31
C SER A 44 -15.19 -2.68 4.92
N PRO A 45 -14.61 -2.16 3.83
CA PRO A 45 -14.97 -2.58 2.47
C PRO A 45 -14.90 -4.11 2.27
N LEU A 46 -14.32 -4.84 3.25
CA LEU A 46 -14.28 -6.29 3.35
C LEU A 46 -15.63 -6.88 3.76
N GLN A 47 -16.42 -7.27 2.77
CA GLN A 47 -17.58 -8.14 2.96
C GLN A 47 -17.14 -9.54 3.41
N THR A 48 -17.89 -10.16 4.32
CA THR A 48 -17.77 -11.59 4.63
C THR A 48 -18.27 -12.39 3.44
N MET A 49 -17.55 -13.43 3.06
CA MET A 49 -17.97 -14.33 1.98
C MET A 49 -19.10 -15.24 2.44
N SER A 50 -19.78 -15.85 1.47
CA SER A 50 -20.92 -16.74 1.72
C SER A 50 -20.56 -18.12 2.30
N SER A 51 -19.27 -18.49 2.34
CA SER A 51 -18.80 -19.77 2.83
C SER A 51 -17.36 -19.74 3.34
N ALA A 52 -17.01 -20.65 4.25
CA ALA A 52 -15.65 -20.83 4.74
C ALA A 52 -14.66 -21.20 3.63
N GLU A 53 -15.08 -21.96 2.62
CA GLU A 53 -14.23 -22.29 1.46
C GLU A 53 -13.85 -21.02 0.66
N ASN A 54 -14.79 -20.08 0.49
CA ASN A 54 -14.53 -18.83 -0.19
C ASN A 54 -13.60 -17.91 0.63
N GLU A 55 -13.76 -17.86 1.96
CA GLU A 55 -12.80 -17.16 2.84
C GLU A 55 -11.42 -17.82 2.81
N ALA A 56 -11.34 -19.15 2.80
CA ALA A 56 -10.10 -19.90 2.67
C ALA A 56 -9.39 -19.57 1.34
N GLN A 57 -10.13 -19.57 0.22
CA GLN A 57 -9.60 -19.16 -1.09
C GLN A 57 -9.08 -17.72 -1.07
N ARG A 58 -9.85 -16.80 -0.48
CA ARG A 58 -9.46 -15.39 -0.38
C ARG A 58 -8.18 -15.22 0.46
N LEU A 59 -8.13 -15.84 1.63
CA LEU A 59 -6.97 -15.80 2.52
C LEU A 59 -5.74 -16.43 1.84
N LEU A 60 -5.91 -17.58 1.19
CA LEU A 60 -4.83 -18.26 0.48
C LEU A 60 -4.27 -17.39 -0.66
N LYS A 61 -5.13 -16.79 -1.50
CA LYS A 61 -4.71 -15.85 -2.54
C LYS A 61 -3.95 -14.65 -1.96
N PHE A 62 -4.36 -14.17 -0.80
CA PHE A 62 -3.68 -13.07 -0.11
C PHE A 62 -2.28 -13.47 0.36
N ILE A 63 -2.13 -14.59 1.07
CA ILE A 63 -0.83 -15.00 1.65
C ILE A 63 0.14 -15.59 0.60
N THR A 64 -0.34 -16.01 -0.56
CA THR A 64 0.50 -16.54 -1.66
C THR A 64 0.88 -15.49 -2.69
N SER A 65 0.23 -14.32 -2.68
CA SER A 65 0.59 -13.21 -3.55
C SER A 65 1.61 -12.31 -2.86
N TYR A 66 2.88 -12.40 -3.22
CA TYR A 66 3.87 -11.47 -2.69
C TYR A 66 3.53 -10.03 -3.09
N HIS A 67 3.44 -9.16 -2.08
CA HIS A 67 3.15 -7.75 -2.24
C HIS A 67 4.40 -6.95 -2.60
N TYR A 68 5.58 -7.43 -2.18
CA TYR A 68 6.88 -6.83 -2.46
C TYR A 68 7.89 -7.93 -2.76
N GLN A 69 8.79 -7.69 -3.71
CA GLN A 69 9.88 -8.61 -4.03
C GLN A 69 11.17 -8.06 -3.45
N CYS A 70 11.66 -8.68 -2.36
CA CYS A 70 12.95 -8.33 -1.79
C CYS A 70 14.07 -9.05 -2.55
N ASN A 71 15.07 -8.31 -3.04
CA ASN A 71 16.14 -8.86 -3.87
C ASN A 71 17.29 -9.45 -3.05
N ALA A 72 17.42 -9.04 -1.80
CA ALA A 72 18.47 -9.49 -0.88
C ALA A 72 17.83 -10.06 0.38
N THR A 73 17.90 -11.38 0.56
CA THR A 73 17.35 -12.07 1.72
C THR A 73 18.42 -12.90 2.43
N LEU A 74 18.31 -12.97 3.75
CA LEU A 74 19.09 -13.86 4.61
C LEU A 74 18.19 -15.02 5.06
N HIS A 75 18.63 -16.26 4.79
CA HIS A 75 17.90 -17.49 5.09
C HIS A 75 18.67 -18.39 6.07
N SER A 76 17.98 -19.09 6.98
CA SER A 76 18.58 -20.02 7.98
C SER A 76 19.27 -21.24 7.41
N SER A 77 18.76 -21.73 6.29
CA SER A 77 19.30 -22.84 5.53
C SER A 77 18.71 -22.80 4.10
N ASN A 78 19.01 -23.80 3.27
CA ASN A 78 18.35 -23.97 1.97
C ASN A 78 16.82 -24.12 2.08
N TYR A 79 16.31 -24.42 3.27
CA TYR A 79 14.88 -24.44 3.60
C TYR A 79 14.68 -23.72 4.93
N SER A 80 14.55 -22.39 4.88
CA SER A 80 14.20 -21.58 6.03
C SER A 80 12.78 -21.05 5.87
N ASP A 81 11.94 -21.32 6.85
CA ASP A 81 10.57 -20.80 6.92
C ASP A 81 10.53 -19.27 7.06
N TRP A 82 11.67 -18.67 7.45
CA TRP A 82 11.83 -17.25 7.70
C TRP A 82 12.88 -16.66 6.75
N ALA A 83 12.49 -15.66 5.96
CA ALA A 83 13.41 -14.88 5.15
C ALA A 83 13.53 -13.49 5.76
N ILE A 84 14.74 -12.98 5.98
CA ILE A 84 14.98 -11.61 6.46
C ILE A 84 15.41 -10.75 5.29
N CYS A 85 14.68 -9.69 4.97
CA CYS A 85 15.03 -8.77 3.90
C CYS A 85 16.19 -7.85 4.32
N THR A 86 17.28 -7.80 3.56
CA THR A 86 18.50 -7.02 3.87
C THR A 86 18.82 -5.97 2.80
N GLU A 87 17.83 -5.64 1.96
CA GLU A 87 17.97 -4.65 0.90
C GLU A 87 18.36 -3.26 1.46
N PRO A 88 19.40 -2.58 0.93
CA PRO A 88 20.01 -1.40 1.58
C PRO A 88 19.06 -0.22 1.87
N ASP A 89 18.01 -0.04 1.06
CA ASP A 89 17.09 1.11 1.15
C ASP A 89 15.82 0.83 1.97
N VAL A 90 15.51 -0.44 2.24
CA VAL A 90 14.25 -0.82 2.90
C VAL A 90 14.44 -1.88 4.00
N GLY A 91 15.31 -2.86 3.75
CA GLY A 91 15.56 -3.99 4.63
C GLY A 91 16.38 -3.65 5.86
N ILE A 92 16.73 -4.68 6.62
CA ILE A 92 17.62 -4.55 7.78
C ILE A 92 19.04 -4.34 7.29
N SER A 93 19.66 -3.27 7.75
CA SER A 93 21.06 -2.99 7.43
C SER A 93 21.99 -4.10 7.96
N THR A 94 22.90 -4.56 7.12
CA THR A 94 23.95 -5.52 7.48
C THR A 94 25.19 -4.84 8.07
N GLU A 95 25.22 -3.50 8.14
CA GLU A 95 26.36 -2.74 8.67
C GLU A 95 26.62 -3.06 10.14
N SER A 96 27.82 -3.54 10.48
CA SER A 96 28.17 -3.93 11.85
C SER A 96 28.24 -2.77 12.85
N THR A 97 28.34 -1.53 12.37
CA THR A 97 28.41 -0.32 13.20
C THR A 97 27.07 0.06 13.82
N LYS A 98 25.95 -0.40 13.23
CA LYS A 98 24.60 -0.16 13.74
C LYS A 98 24.14 -1.37 14.55
N ILE A 99 23.93 -1.16 15.84
CA ILE A 99 23.29 -2.16 16.71
C ILE A 99 21.79 -2.12 16.44
N LYS A 100 21.22 -3.25 16.04
CA LYS A 100 19.77 -3.42 15.83
C LYS A 100 19.14 -4.07 17.05
N THR A 101 17.82 -3.96 17.17
CA THR A 101 17.02 -4.63 18.21
C THR A 101 16.08 -5.63 17.58
N ALA A 102 16.06 -6.87 18.08
CA ALA A 102 15.14 -7.89 17.60
C ALA A 102 14.39 -8.56 18.76
N TYR A 103 13.08 -8.76 18.56
CA TYR A 103 12.21 -9.46 19.49
C TYR A 103 11.77 -10.79 18.90
N SER A 104 11.84 -11.87 19.69
CA SER A 104 11.26 -13.17 19.36
C SER A 104 10.24 -13.57 20.41
N VAL A 105 9.00 -13.84 19.99
CA VAL A 105 7.87 -14.20 20.84
C VAL A 105 7.51 -15.67 20.61
N GLY A 106 7.57 -16.45 21.69
CA GLY A 106 7.26 -17.87 21.69
C GLY A 106 8.03 -18.68 20.64
N PRO A 107 9.37 -18.56 20.53
CA PRO A 107 10.12 -19.41 19.63
C PRO A 107 9.93 -20.89 20.00
N LEU A 108 9.75 -21.73 18.98
CA LEU A 108 9.74 -23.18 19.16
C LEU A 108 11.19 -23.68 19.36
N PRO A 109 11.42 -24.97 19.67
CA PRO A 109 12.77 -25.48 19.99
C PRO A 109 13.84 -25.25 18.89
N ASP A 110 13.44 -24.86 17.69
CA ASP A 110 14.35 -24.37 16.67
C ASP A 110 14.62 -22.86 16.82
N TYR A 111 15.82 -22.53 17.29
CA TYR A 111 16.33 -21.17 17.40
C TYR A 111 17.22 -20.75 16.21
N SER A 112 17.03 -21.37 15.04
CA SER A 112 17.85 -21.10 13.84
C SER A 112 17.76 -19.63 13.41
N PHE A 113 16.55 -19.06 13.41
CA PHE A 113 16.31 -17.64 13.13
C PHE A 113 17.08 -16.73 14.09
N GLU A 114 16.95 -17.00 15.40
CA GLU A 114 17.59 -16.21 16.45
C GLU A 114 19.12 -16.27 16.34
N THR A 115 19.65 -17.46 16.10
CA THR A 115 21.08 -17.69 15.91
C THR A 115 21.62 -16.95 14.68
N GLN A 116 20.84 -16.89 13.61
CA GLN A 116 21.22 -16.18 12.40
C GLN A 116 21.30 -14.67 12.57
N LEU A 117 20.34 -14.10 13.31
CA LEU A 117 20.36 -12.69 13.64
C LEU A 117 21.67 -12.36 14.33
N LEU A 118 22.05 -13.09 15.38
CA LEU A 118 23.28 -12.79 16.14
C LEU A 118 24.57 -12.98 15.33
N ARG A 119 24.62 -13.97 14.43
CA ARG A 119 25.82 -14.29 13.65
C ARG A 119 26.06 -13.32 12.50
N ASN A 120 24.99 -12.86 11.85
CA ASN A 120 25.09 -12.10 10.61
C ASN A 120 24.75 -10.62 10.78
N LEU A 121 24.00 -10.29 11.83
CA LEU A 121 23.53 -8.94 12.11
C LEU A 121 24.00 -8.56 13.52
N SER A 122 24.56 -7.36 13.69
CA SER A 122 24.88 -6.85 15.02
C SER A 122 23.59 -6.50 15.76
N VAL A 123 22.98 -7.49 16.43
CA VAL A 123 21.64 -7.38 17.04
C VAL A 123 21.71 -7.57 18.56
N GLN A 124 20.98 -6.74 19.30
CA GLN A 124 20.51 -7.00 20.66
C GLN A 124 19.17 -7.71 20.60
N GLN A 125 19.14 -8.94 21.12
CA GLN A 125 18.02 -9.85 20.98
C GLN A 125 17.27 -10.01 22.30
N PHE A 126 15.95 -9.94 22.24
CA PHE A 126 15.07 -10.13 23.39
C PHE A 126 14.07 -11.26 23.07
N ILE A 127 14.10 -12.31 23.87
CA ILE A 127 13.28 -13.51 23.67
C ILE A 127 12.23 -13.59 24.78
N PHE A 128 10.96 -13.68 24.40
CA PHE A 128 9.82 -13.77 25.31
C PHE A 128 9.25 -15.19 25.25
N LEU A 129 9.32 -15.91 26.38
CA LEU A 129 8.85 -17.29 26.53
C LEU A 129 7.58 -17.29 27.39
N HIS A 130 6.49 -17.86 26.87
CA HIS A 130 5.20 -17.97 27.59
C HIS A 130 5.15 -19.19 28.53
N ASP A 131 5.74 -20.32 28.13
CA ASP A 131 5.85 -21.53 28.94
C ASP A 131 7.31 -21.92 29.26
N SER A 132 7.49 -22.83 30.22
CA SER A 132 8.78 -23.43 30.58
C SER A 132 9.31 -24.42 29.53
N PHE A 133 9.25 -24.09 28.23
CA PHE A 133 9.82 -24.91 27.17
C PHE A 133 11.30 -24.60 26.93
N ALA A 134 12.00 -25.69 26.55
CA ALA A 134 13.41 -25.89 26.26
C ALA A 134 14.41 -24.78 26.66
N PRO A 135 15.43 -25.09 27.50
CA PRO A 135 16.48 -24.11 27.80
C PRO A 135 17.07 -23.60 26.49
N ALA A 136 17.22 -22.27 26.39
CA ALA A 136 17.80 -21.65 25.20
C ALA A 136 19.14 -22.33 24.87
N PRO A 137 19.41 -22.64 23.59
CA PRO A 137 20.62 -23.34 23.21
C PRO A 137 21.87 -22.63 23.73
N PRO A 138 22.95 -23.36 24.10
CA PRO A 138 24.15 -22.78 24.68
C PRO A 138 24.72 -21.61 23.87
N VAL A 139 24.57 -21.63 22.54
CA VAL A 139 24.99 -20.55 21.63
C VAL A 139 24.29 -19.22 21.96
N LEU A 140 22.99 -19.22 22.25
CA LEU A 140 22.26 -18.01 22.62
C LEU A 140 22.65 -17.52 24.02
N LEU A 141 22.96 -18.43 24.94
CA LEU A 141 23.38 -18.11 26.31
C LEU A 141 24.83 -17.60 26.39
N GLN A 142 25.69 -17.96 25.43
CA GLN A 142 27.09 -17.55 25.37
C GLN A 142 27.29 -16.17 24.73
N LEU A 143 26.29 -15.66 24.01
CA LEU A 143 26.37 -14.37 23.33
C LEU A 143 25.74 -13.28 24.20
N ASN A 144 26.56 -12.33 24.67
CA ASN A 144 26.18 -11.26 25.61
C ASN A 144 25.05 -10.32 25.12
N ASN A 145 24.59 -10.47 23.87
CA ASN A 145 23.58 -9.61 23.28
C ASN A 145 22.16 -10.19 23.36
N THR A 146 21.96 -11.34 24.01
CA THR A 146 20.64 -11.98 24.13
C THR A 146 20.10 -11.89 25.55
N THR A 147 18.88 -11.40 25.71
CA THR A 147 18.14 -11.36 26.98
C THR A 147 16.88 -12.19 26.86
N ILE A 148 16.60 -13.05 27.85
CA ILE A 148 15.45 -13.95 27.85
C ILE A 148 14.50 -13.54 28.98
N PHE A 149 13.22 -13.35 28.65
CA PHE A 149 12.14 -13.08 29.59
C PHE A 149 11.16 -14.25 29.63
N ARG A 150 10.76 -14.63 30.83
CA ARG A 150 9.54 -15.43 31.04
C ARG A 150 8.39 -14.47 31.14
N ALA A 151 7.61 -14.38 30.08
CA ALA A 151 6.49 -13.46 29.98
C ALA A 151 5.53 -13.94 28.90
N THR A 152 4.25 -14.00 29.24
CA THR A 152 3.19 -14.28 28.29
C THR A 152 2.78 -12.98 27.62
N LEU A 153 2.92 -12.92 26.29
CA LEU A 153 2.42 -11.79 25.52
C LEU A 153 0.99 -12.02 25.06
N VAL A 154 0.09 -11.09 25.39
CA VAL A 154 -1.34 -11.16 25.07
C VAL A 154 -1.79 -9.96 24.21
N PRO A 155 -2.87 -10.10 23.40
CA PRO A 155 -3.48 -8.99 22.66
C PRO A 155 -3.91 -7.86 23.58
N ASN A 156 -4.09 -6.64 23.05
CA ASN A 156 -4.63 -5.49 23.79
C ASN A 156 -6.14 -5.24 23.52
N ASP A 157 -6.96 -6.29 23.44
CA ASP A 157 -8.44 -6.26 23.45
C ASP A 157 -9.09 -5.65 24.72
N PRO A 158 -9.69 -4.45 24.71
CA PRO A 158 -10.31 -3.84 25.88
C PRO A 158 -11.42 -4.68 26.57
N SER A 159 -11.90 -5.75 25.94
CA SER A 159 -12.93 -6.66 26.46
C SER A 159 -12.38 -7.80 27.33
N ASP A 160 -11.08 -8.06 27.28
CA ASP A 160 -10.42 -9.10 28.08
C ASP A 160 -9.94 -8.54 29.43
N PHE A 161 -10.73 -8.83 30.47
CA PHE A 161 -10.44 -8.45 31.85
C PHE A 161 -9.34 -9.31 32.51
N GLY A 162 -8.92 -10.42 31.89
CA GLY A 162 -7.88 -11.33 32.39
C GLY A 162 -6.46 -10.77 32.31
N ARG A 163 -6.27 -9.67 31.57
CA ARG A 163 -5.00 -8.95 31.40
C ARG A 163 -4.30 -8.46 32.66
N ASN A 164 -5.04 -8.33 33.77
CA ASN A 164 -4.49 -7.86 35.04
C ASN A 164 -3.90 -8.99 35.89
N SER A 165 -3.77 -10.20 35.33
CA SER A 165 -3.03 -11.29 35.98
C SER A 165 -1.51 -11.00 35.99
N TYR A 166 -0.81 -11.53 36.99
CA TYR A 166 0.55 -11.10 37.36
C TYR A 166 1.64 -11.36 36.30
N ASP A 167 1.39 -12.25 35.32
CA ASP A 167 2.40 -12.75 34.37
C ASP A 167 2.09 -12.43 32.89
N MET A 168 0.98 -11.72 32.63
CA MET A 168 0.57 -11.33 31.27
C MET A 168 1.02 -9.91 30.95
N HIS A 169 1.56 -9.73 29.75
CA HIS A 169 2.05 -8.45 29.27
C HIS A 169 1.56 -8.19 27.83
N THR A 170 1.24 -6.95 27.49
CA THR A 170 1.05 -6.57 26.09
C THR A 170 2.39 -6.18 25.48
N MET A 171 2.53 -6.24 24.15
CA MET A 171 3.73 -5.75 23.46
C MET A 171 4.06 -4.29 23.84
N ASN A 172 3.04 -3.45 24.00
CA ASN A 172 3.20 -2.06 24.44
C ASN A 172 3.88 -1.97 25.81
N SER A 173 3.38 -2.74 26.78
CA SER A 173 3.90 -2.74 28.15
C SER A 173 5.36 -3.20 28.19
N MET A 174 5.74 -4.19 27.37
CA MET A 174 7.13 -4.65 27.29
C MET A 174 8.04 -3.62 26.64
N MET A 175 7.63 -3.02 25.52
CA MET A 175 8.41 -1.96 24.88
C MET A 175 8.62 -0.77 25.84
N ALA A 176 7.60 -0.39 26.60
CA ALA A 176 7.69 0.66 27.60
C ALA A 176 8.65 0.29 28.75
N LYS A 177 8.57 -0.94 29.27
CA LYS A 177 9.46 -1.45 30.33
C LYS A 177 10.91 -1.48 29.87
N LEU A 178 11.16 -1.89 28.63
CA LEU A 178 12.51 -1.95 28.04
C LEU A 178 13.00 -0.59 27.51
N LYS A 179 12.14 0.43 27.50
CA LYS A 179 12.42 1.78 26.97
C LYS A 179 12.83 1.78 25.49
N HIS A 180 12.28 0.85 24.70
CA HIS A 180 12.53 0.78 23.26
C HIS A 180 11.44 1.54 22.50
N HIS A 181 11.86 2.55 21.75
CA HIS A 181 10.97 3.35 20.90
C HIS A 181 10.83 2.76 19.49
N HIS A 182 11.82 1.98 19.06
CA HIS A 182 11.90 1.32 17.76
C HIS A 182 12.51 -0.06 17.95
N VAL A 183 12.06 -1.03 17.16
CA VAL A 183 12.57 -2.40 17.12
C VAL A 183 12.69 -2.79 15.65
N ASP A 184 13.85 -3.27 15.24
CA ASP A 184 14.10 -3.52 13.81
C ASP A 184 13.37 -4.80 13.34
N LEU A 185 13.35 -5.84 14.17
CA LEU A 185 12.70 -7.12 13.84
C LEU A 185 11.77 -7.59 14.97
N LEU A 186 10.57 -8.01 14.61
CA LEU A 186 9.68 -8.76 15.50
C LEU A 186 9.31 -10.10 14.85
N LYS A 187 9.60 -11.20 15.54
CA LYS A 187 9.13 -12.54 15.23
C LYS A 187 8.08 -12.97 16.24
N ILE A 188 6.91 -13.40 15.76
CA ILE A 188 5.84 -14.01 16.55
C ILE A 188 5.62 -15.41 15.98
N GLU A 189 6.09 -16.43 16.71
CA GLU A 189 6.03 -17.82 16.25
C GLU A 189 4.97 -18.63 16.98
N SER A 190 4.82 -18.43 18.29
CA SER A 190 3.71 -19.00 19.04
C SER A 190 3.23 -18.06 20.14
N LEU A 191 1.97 -18.23 20.50
CA LEU A 191 1.30 -17.59 21.63
C LEU A 191 0.79 -18.68 22.57
N GLN A 192 0.41 -18.29 23.78
CA GLN A 192 -0.19 -19.23 24.73
C GLN A 192 -1.52 -19.79 24.22
N ASP A 193 -2.31 -18.96 23.55
CA ASP A 193 -3.52 -19.35 22.82
C ASP A 193 -3.38 -18.96 21.36
N MET A 194 -3.31 -19.96 20.48
CA MET A 194 -3.17 -19.77 19.03
C MET A 194 -4.51 -19.52 18.34
N THR A 195 -5.64 -19.87 18.97
CA THR A 195 -6.98 -19.75 18.36
C THR A 195 -7.43 -18.30 18.17
N THR A 196 -6.80 -17.37 18.87
CA THR A 196 -7.04 -15.91 18.79
C THR A 196 -5.79 -15.15 18.31
N SER A 197 -4.83 -15.84 17.71
CA SER A 197 -3.53 -15.26 17.36
C SER A 197 -3.59 -14.09 16.38
N PHE A 198 -4.61 -14.01 15.52
CA PHE A 198 -4.85 -12.84 14.67
C PHE A 198 -5.17 -11.58 15.49
N GLU A 199 -5.77 -11.70 16.68
CA GLU A 199 -6.13 -10.55 17.53
C GLU A 199 -4.89 -9.80 18.03
N MET A 200 -3.81 -10.52 18.33
CA MET A 200 -2.54 -9.91 18.75
C MET A 200 -2.06 -8.91 17.70
N LEU A 201 -2.01 -9.33 16.44
CA LEU A 201 -1.65 -8.46 15.33
C LEU A 201 -2.68 -7.35 15.10
N TYR A 202 -3.97 -7.66 15.16
CA TYR A 202 -5.03 -6.67 14.97
C TYR A 202 -4.90 -5.52 15.95
N PHE A 203 -4.73 -5.81 17.25
CA PHE A 203 -4.56 -4.78 18.27
C PHE A 203 -3.21 -4.08 18.18
N MET A 204 -2.13 -4.77 17.79
CA MET A 204 -0.86 -4.10 17.51
C MET A 204 -0.98 -3.04 16.39
N VAL A 205 -1.79 -3.30 15.36
CA VAL A 205 -2.06 -2.32 14.30
C VAL A 205 -2.98 -1.20 14.82
N LYS A 206 -4.08 -1.54 15.49
CA LYS A 206 -5.06 -0.57 16.02
C LYS A 206 -4.46 0.39 17.04
N ASP A 207 -3.56 -0.08 17.88
CA ASP A 207 -2.86 0.73 18.88
C ASP A 207 -1.67 1.51 18.28
N GLY A 208 -1.38 1.33 17.00
CA GLY A 208 -0.24 1.94 16.32
C GLY A 208 1.12 1.42 16.77
N ILE A 209 1.18 0.37 17.62
CA ILE A 209 2.44 -0.22 18.09
C ILE A 209 3.20 -0.85 16.92
N ILE A 210 2.49 -1.41 15.93
CA ILE A 210 3.11 -2.01 14.75
C ILE A 210 4.01 -1.03 14.00
N SER A 211 3.74 0.27 14.13
CA SER A 211 4.53 1.36 13.55
C SER A 211 5.90 1.58 14.22
N ARG A 212 6.25 0.76 15.22
CA ARG A 212 7.58 0.75 15.83
C ARG A 212 8.46 -0.39 15.34
N PHE A 213 7.94 -1.24 14.46
CA PHE A 213 8.67 -2.35 13.86
C PHE A 213 9.03 -2.03 12.40
N GLN A 214 10.22 -2.43 11.97
CA GLN A 214 10.63 -2.32 10.56
C GLN A 214 10.29 -3.61 9.79
N GLN A 215 10.58 -4.76 10.36
CA GLN A 215 10.20 -6.08 9.82
C GLN A 215 9.43 -6.91 10.84
N LEU A 216 8.48 -7.66 10.31
CA LEU A 216 7.56 -8.50 11.08
C LEU A 216 7.54 -9.90 10.48
N HIS A 217 7.75 -10.91 11.31
CA HIS A 217 7.70 -12.33 10.95
C HIS A 217 6.62 -12.96 11.81
N VAL A 218 5.58 -13.54 11.19
CA VAL A 218 4.43 -14.09 11.92
C VAL A 218 4.13 -15.49 11.43
N ALA A 219 3.96 -16.41 12.37
CA ALA A 219 3.37 -17.70 12.11
C ALA A 219 1.84 -17.59 12.24
N MET A 220 1.13 -18.07 11.23
CA MET A 220 -0.31 -18.24 11.23
C MET A 220 -0.62 -19.73 11.27
N GLU A 221 -1.41 -20.16 12.24
CA GLU A 221 -1.84 -21.55 12.39
C GLU A 221 -3.35 -21.63 12.16
N ILE A 222 -3.75 -22.43 11.18
CA ILE A 222 -5.16 -22.60 10.83
C ILE A 222 -5.63 -23.95 11.37
N ASP A 223 -6.10 -23.98 12.61
CA ASP A 223 -6.53 -25.22 13.27
C ASP A 223 -7.88 -25.75 12.77
N LYS A 224 -8.75 -24.86 12.28
CA LYS A 224 -10.09 -25.19 11.78
C LYS A 224 -10.45 -24.29 10.60
N ILE A 225 -11.14 -24.86 9.61
CA ILE A 225 -11.77 -24.10 8.52
C ILE A 225 -13.13 -23.61 9.04
N ASP A 226 -13.13 -22.40 9.57
CA ASP A 226 -14.30 -21.72 10.14
C ASP A 226 -14.35 -20.29 9.57
N ASP A 227 -15.51 -19.89 9.09
CA ASP A 227 -15.70 -18.66 8.32
C ASP A 227 -15.33 -17.42 9.12
N ASP A 228 -15.74 -17.34 10.39
CA ASP A 228 -15.41 -16.22 11.28
C ASP A 228 -13.91 -16.18 11.59
N TYR A 229 -13.29 -17.34 11.80
CA TYR A 229 -11.86 -17.45 12.08
C TYR A 229 -11.00 -17.04 10.88
N LEU A 230 -11.31 -17.56 9.69
CA LEU A 230 -10.61 -17.22 8.45
C LEU A 230 -10.80 -15.75 8.07
N TYR A 231 -12.02 -15.23 8.25
CA TYR A 231 -12.30 -13.80 8.07
C TYR A 231 -11.50 -12.94 9.06
N GLY A 232 -11.38 -13.36 10.32
CA GLY A 232 -10.56 -12.70 11.34
C GLY A 232 -9.09 -12.54 10.92
N TRP A 233 -8.49 -13.63 10.41
CA TRP A 233 -7.15 -13.60 9.84
C TRP A 233 -7.06 -12.68 8.62
N TYR A 234 -7.93 -12.84 7.64
CA TYR A 234 -7.90 -12.00 6.44
C TYR A 234 -8.04 -10.52 6.79
N LYS A 235 -9.01 -10.16 7.64
CA LYS A 235 -9.24 -8.78 8.09
C LYS A 235 -8.01 -8.21 8.78
N THR A 236 -7.36 -9.01 9.62
CA THR A 236 -6.13 -8.62 10.32
C THR A 236 -4.99 -8.35 9.34
N LEU A 237 -4.74 -9.26 8.41
CA LEU A 237 -3.67 -9.12 7.43
C LEU A 237 -3.95 -7.98 6.43
N TYR A 238 -5.21 -7.79 6.04
CA TYR A 238 -5.63 -6.64 5.23
C TYR A 238 -5.38 -5.32 5.98
N THR A 239 -5.72 -5.27 7.27
CA THR A 239 -5.47 -4.10 8.13
C THR A 239 -3.97 -3.86 8.32
N LEU A 240 -3.17 -4.92 8.45
CA LEU A 240 -1.72 -4.86 8.49
C LEU A 240 -1.14 -4.27 7.19
N PHE A 241 -1.69 -4.63 6.03
CA PHE A 241 -1.30 -4.05 4.75
C PHE A 241 -1.68 -2.57 4.65
N HIS A 242 -2.96 -2.24 4.82
CA HIS A 242 -3.47 -0.89 4.54
C HIS A 242 -3.18 0.12 5.65
N SER A 243 -3.41 -0.26 6.91
CA SER A 243 -3.22 0.63 8.07
C SER A 243 -1.82 0.47 8.69
N GLY A 244 -1.31 -0.76 8.76
CA GLY A 244 0.02 -1.02 9.31
C GLY A 244 1.18 -0.62 8.38
N GLY A 245 0.93 -0.55 7.07
CA GLY A 245 1.94 -0.22 6.07
C GLY A 245 2.93 -1.37 5.80
N PHE A 246 2.56 -2.62 6.11
CA PHE A 246 3.41 -3.78 5.88
C PHE A 246 3.14 -4.46 4.55
N ARG A 247 4.18 -5.03 3.94
CA ARG A 247 4.15 -5.68 2.62
C ARG A 247 4.72 -7.08 2.76
N LEU A 248 3.91 -8.06 2.38
CA LEU A 248 4.31 -9.46 2.39
C LEU A 248 5.37 -9.66 1.30
N TYR A 249 6.51 -10.22 1.66
CA TYR A 249 7.57 -10.51 0.70
C TYR A 249 8.01 -11.97 0.69
N HIS A 250 7.53 -12.76 1.66
CA HIS A 250 7.84 -14.17 1.74
C HIS A 250 6.75 -14.90 2.51
N THR A 251 6.37 -16.08 2.00
CA THR A 251 5.48 -17.02 2.65
C THR A 251 6.05 -18.43 2.48
N ALA A 252 6.22 -19.12 3.60
CA ALA A 252 6.47 -20.57 3.64
C ALA A 252 5.30 -21.27 4.34
N SER A 253 5.22 -22.58 4.18
CA SER A 253 4.18 -23.40 4.79
C SER A 253 4.75 -24.72 5.31
N SER A 254 4.17 -25.24 6.39
CA SER A 254 4.59 -26.51 7.00
C SER A 254 4.55 -27.71 6.05
N SER A 255 3.70 -27.66 5.02
CA SER A 255 3.62 -28.66 3.96
C SER A 255 3.23 -27.99 2.63
N PRO A 256 3.76 -28.43 1.48
CA PRO A 256 3.30 -27.95 0.16
C PRO A 256 1.78 -28.15 -0.08
N LEU A 257 1.17 -29.13 0.60
CA LEU A 257 -0.27 -29.37 0.52
C LEU A 257 -1.10 -28.24 1.13
N CYS A 258 -0.52 -27.45 2.04
CA CYS A 258 -1.16 -26.28 2.64
C CYS A 258 -1.47 -25.17 1.62
N LEU A 259 -0.95 -25.26 0.40
CA LEU A 259 -1.29 -24.36 -0.71
C LEU A 259 -2.54 -24.82 -1.48
N GLN A 260 -3.26 -25.82 -0.98
CA GLN A 260 -4.57 -26.25 -1.47
C GLN A 260 -5.65 -25.80 -0.49
N VAL A 261 -6.72 -25.18 -1.01
CA VAL A 261 -7.83 -24.62 -0.22
C VAL A 261 -8.45 -25.67 0.70
N THR A 262 -8.63 -26.90 0.19
CA THR A 262 -9.24 -28.02 0.90
C THR A 262 -8.38 -28.59 2.02
N MET A 263 -7.12 -28.15 2.13
CA MET A 263 -6.12 -28.68 3.06
C MET A 263 -5.54 -27.58 3.96
N MET A 264 -6.20 -26.43 4.09
CA MET A 264 -5.74 -25.34 4.97
C MET A 264 -5.86 -25.69 6.47
N GLU A 265 -6.68 -26.67 6.82
CA GLU A 265 -6.82 -27.14 8.20
C GLU A 265 -5.52 -27.79 8.70
N SER A 266 -5.14 -27.51 9.94
CA SER A 266 -3.87 -27.93 10.58
C SER A 266 -2.59 -27.44 9.88
N CYS A 267 -2.68 -26.39 9.05
CA CYS A 267 -1.52 -25.81 8.38
C CYS A 267 -0.94 -24.64 9.15
N ARG A 268 0.39 -24.56 9.13
CA ARG A 268 1.14 -23.40 9.62
C ARG A 268 1.79 -22.67 8.45
N TYR A 269 1.58 -21.37 8.38
CA TYR A 269 2.15 -20.47 7.39
C TYR A 269 3.10 -19.48 8.06
N PHE A 270 4.28 -19.33 7.49
CA PHE A 270 5.32 -18.45 8.00
C PHE A 270 5.46 -17.26 7.06
N MET A 271 5.03 -16.10 7.52
CA MET A 271 4.93 -14.90 6.70
C MET A 271 5.94 -13.86 7.14
N SER A 272 6.70 -13.31 6.21
CA SER A 272 7.65 -12.22 6.47
C SER A 272 7.22 -10.93 5.76
N TRP A 273 7.18 -9.87 6.54
CA TRP A 273 6.58 -8.59 6.18
C TRP A 273 7.60 -7.46 6.35
N LEU A 274 7.60 -6.55 5.39
CA LEU A 274 8.47 -5.38 5.35
C LEU A 274 7.62 -4.12 5.40
N ARG A 275 8.00 -3.17 6.24
CA ARG A 275 7.26 -1.92 6.36
C ARG A 275 7.66 -0.92 5.29
N ASN A 276 6.66 -0.39 4.58
CA ASN A 276 6.72 0.76 3.68
C ASN A 276 8.01 0.87 2.85
N PRO A 277 8.21 0.04 1.81
CA PRO A 277 9.37 0.13 0.90
C PRO A 277 9.49 1.43 0.10
N GLY A 278 8.56 2.36 0.29
CA GLY A 278 8.53 3.63 -0.41
C GLY A 278 7.94 3.50 -1.82
N PRO A 279 7.69 4.64 -2.49
CA PRO A 279 7.00 4.67 -3.77
C PRO A 279 7.87 4.21 -4.95
N ARG A 280 9.20 4.10 -4.76
CA ARG A 280 10.12 3.57 -5.77
C ARG A 280 10.08 2.06 -5.91
N SER A 281 9.53 1.34 -4.94
CA SER A 281 9.31 -0.09 -5.07
C SER A 281 7.92 -0.37 -5.64
N PHE A 282 7.85 -1.32 -6.58
CA PHE A 282 6.56 -1.83 -7.01
C PHE A 282 5.89 -2.60 -5.87
N LEU A 283 4.60 -2.35 -5.68
CA LEU A 283 3.79 -2.96 -4.65
C LEU A 283 2.55 -3.59 -5.26
N LEU A 284 2.49 -4.92 -5.27
CA LEU A 284 1.28 -5.61 -5.70
C LEU A 284 0.24 -5.52 -4.57
N TYR A 285 -0.83 -4.75 -4.79
CA TYR A 285 -1.93 -4.64 -3.82
C TYR A 285 -2.64 -5.98 -3.66
N PRO A 286 -3.19 -6.33 -2.49
CA PRO A 286 -4.00 -7.55 -2.30
C PRO A 286 -5.12 -7.71 -3.34
N PRO A 287 -5.61 -8.94 -3.58
CA PRO A 287 -6.78 -9.16 -4.44
C PRO A 287 -8.02 -8.42 -3.91
N ALA A 288 -8.85 -7.92 -4.81
CA ALA A 288 -10.15 -7.33 -4.48
C ALA A 288 -11.15 -8.44 -4.13
N ILE A 289 -11.61 -8.49 -2.88
CA ILE A 289 -12.51 -9.55 -2.38
C ILE A 289 -11.90 -10.92 -2.68
N ASP A 290 -12.43 -11.72 -3.60
CA ASP A 290 -11.92 -13.04 -3.97
C ASP A 290 -10.88 -13.00 -5.11
N GLY A 291 -10.57 -11.82 -5.66
CA GLY A 291 -9.66 -11.62 -6.77
C GLY A 291 -10.21 -12.07 -8.12
N SER A 292 -11.52 -12.26 -8.24
CA SER A 292 -12.18 -12.45 -9.53
C SER A 292 -12.10 -11.20 -10.38
N GLN A 293 -12.21 -11.39 -11.69
CA GLN A 293 -12.13 -10.30 -12.65
C GLN A 293 -13.20 -9.22 -12.40
N GLU A 294 -14.42 -9.61 -12.02
CA GLU A 294 -15.52 -8.69 -11.76
C GLU A 294 -15.20 -7.72 -10.62
N TYR A 295 -14.68 -8.21 -9.48
CA TYR A 295 -14.33 -7.34 -8.37
C TYR A 295 -13.08 -6.50 -8.64
N GLU A 296 -12.14 -7.01 -9.42
CA GLU A 296 -10.98 -6.22 -9.87
C GLU A 296 -11.40 -5.08 -10.81
N GLU A 297 -12.30 -5.35 -11.76
CA GLU A 297 -12.91 -4.32 -12.60
C GLU A 297 -13.69 -3.31 -11.76
N GLN A 298 -14.49 -3.77 -10.79
CA GLN A 298 -15.26 -2.89 -9.91
C GLN A 298 -14.34 -2.00 -9.07
N ARG A 299 -13.27 -2.55 -8.50
CA ARG A 299 -12.28 -1.78 -7.73
C ARG A 299 -11.66 -0.66 -8.57
N LEU A 300 -11.35 -0.93 -9.83
CA LEU A 300 -10.86 0.10 -10.75
C LEU A 300 -11.94 1.14 -11.06
N LYS A 301 -13.18 0.73 -11.32
CA LYS A 301 -14.31 1.66 -11.52
C LYS A 301 -14.53 2.57 -10.31
N ASP A 302 -14.48 2.01 -9.09
CA ASP A 302 -14.62 2.77 -7.84
C ASP A 302 -13.47 3.76 -7.67
N PHE A 303 -12.25 3.36 -8.03
CA PHE A 303 -11.08 4.25 -8.04
C PHE A 303 -11.26 5.41 -9.03
N LEU A 304 -11.73 5.12 -10.24
CA LEU A 304 -11.98 6.13 -11.29
C LEU A 304 -13.18 7.04 -10.95
N GLY A 305 -14.13 6.55 -10.16
CA GLY A 305 -15.30 7.28 -9.69
C GLY A 305 -15.05 8.29 -8.56
N LEU A 306 -13.81 8.45 -8.11
CA LEU A 306 -13.44 9.42 -7.06
C LEU A 306 -13.82 10.87 -7.45
N PRO A 307 -14.18 11.71 -6.47
CA PRO A 307 -14.77 13.02 -6.73
C PRO A 307 -13.83 13.94 -7.51
N LYS A 308 -14.37 14.51 -8.60
CA LYS A 308 -13.70 15.49 -9.47
C LYS A 308 -13.54 16.83 -8.73
N LEU A 309 -12.37 17.44 -8.83
CA LEU A 309 -12.18 18.85 -8.45
C LEU A 309 -12.88 19.75 -9.47
N GLN A 310 -13.36 20.93 -9.04
CA GLN A 310 -14.11 21.87 -9.87
C GLN A 310 -13.32 22.31 -11.12
N GLU A 311 -14.02 22.42 -12.26
CA GLU A 311 -13.49 22.72 -13.60
C GLU A 311 -12.88 24.13 -13.76
N ASP A 312 -13.16 25.05 -12.82
CA ASP A 312 -12.84 26.48 -12.94
C ASP A 312 -11.32 26.81 -12.97
N ASP A 313 -10.45 25.81 -12.78
CA ASP A 313 -9.00 25.96 -12.74
C ASP A 313 -8.25 25.35 -13.95
N ILE A 314 -8.94 24.98 -15.04
CA ILE A 314 -8.32 24.31 -16.20
C ILE A 314 -8.02 25.30 -17.35
N ILE A 315 -6.79 25.29 -17.85
CA ILE A 315 -6.33 25.98 -19.06
C ILE A 315 -6.07 24.93 -20.14
N SER A 316 -6.89 24.90 -21.18
CA SER A 316 -6.69 24.00 -22.31
C SER A 316 -5.61 24.51 -23.26
N VAL A 317 -4.58 23.68 -23.48
CA VAL A 317 -3.46 23.97 -24.36
C VAL A 317 -3.52 23.10 -25.61
N SER A 318 -3.57 23.69 -26.79
CA SER A 318 -3.44 22.94 -28.04
C SER A 318 -2.00 22.45 -28.22
N LEU A 319 -1.79 21.13 -28.24
CA LEU A 319 -0.51 20.47 -28.57
C LEU A 319 -0.37 20.24 -30.09
N SER A 320 -1.51 20.10 -30.77
CA SER A 320 -1.64 19.99 -32.22
C SER A 320 -3.04 20.49 -32.63
N SER A 321 -3.32 20.50 -33.94
CA SER A 321 -4.65 20.84 -34.47
C SER A 321 -5.78 19.94 -33.95
N ALA A 322 -5.46 18.78 -33.37
CA ALA A 322 -6.43 17.77 -32.96
C ALA A 322 -6.25 17.30 -31.51
N ALA A 323 -5.34 17.88 -30.73
CA ALA A 323 -5.09 17.45 -29.35
C ALA A 323 -4.94 18.64 -28.40
N THR A 324 -5.70 18.59 -27.29
CA THR A 324 -5.59 19.54 -26.20
C THR A 324 -5.11 18.89 -24.90
N LEU A 325 -4.26 19.62 -24.18
CA LEU A 325 -3.71 19.27 -22.88
C LEU A 325 -4.39 20.14 -21.82
N PRO A 326 -5.12 19.57 -20.85
CA PRO A 326 -5.63 20.34 -19.73
C PRO A 326 -4.46 20.68 -18.80
N LEU A 327 -4.17 21.96 -18.58
CA LEU A 327 -3.19 22.43 -17.61
C LEU A 327 -3.87 23.09 -16.42
N PHE A 328 -3.48 22.72 -15.21
CA PHE A 328 -4.09 23.31 -14.02
C PHE A 328 -3.46 24.66 -13.67
N ARG A 329 -4.30 25.68 -13.57
CA ARG A 329 -3.89 27.06 -13.30
C ARG A 329 -3.11 27.17 -12.00
N GLN A 330 -3.50 26.43 -10.95
CA GLN A 330 -2.78 26.41 -9.68
C GLN A 330 -1.32 25.97 -9.83
N ILE A 331 -1.03 25.00 -10.70
CA ILE A 331 0.32 24.48 -10.94
C ILE A 331 1.18 25.50 -11.69
N LEU A 332 0.56 26.20 -12.64
CA LEU A 332 1.21 27.26 -13.38
C LEU A 332 1.49 28.46 -12.46
N MET A 333 0.51 28.90 -11.68
CA MET A 333 0.60 30.08 -10.81
C MET A 333 1.51 29.89 -9.58
N SER A 334 1.66 28.67 -9.08
CA SER A 334 2.60 28.34 -7.99
C SER A 334 4.03 28.09 -8.47
N GLY A 335 4.21 28.03 -9.80
CA GLY A 335 5.47 27.68 -10.45
C GLY A 335 6.41 28.85 -10.69
N THR A 336 7.59 28.51 -11.20
CA THR A 336 8.56 29.46 -11.76
C THR A 336 8.12 29.96 -13.14
N GLU A 337 8.72 31.05 -13.64
CA GLU A 337 8.45 31.62 -14.98
C GLU A 337 8.68 30.63 -16.16
N GLN A 338 9.38 29.52 -15.92
CA GLN A 338 9.69 28.48 -16.91
C GLN A 338 8.98 27.15 -16.60
N CYS A 339 8.44 26.55 -17.66
CA CYS A 339 7.66 25.32 -17.61
C CYS A 339 8.14 24.35 -18.72
N ASN A 340 8.27 23.06 -18.40
CA ASN A 340 8.59 22.00 -19.37
C ASN A 340 7.43 21.02 -19.47
N ILE A 341 6.99 20.74 -20.69
CA ILE A 341 5.95 19.74 -20.99
C ILE A 341 6.64 18.59 -21.74
N LEU A 342 6.84 17.47 -21.05
CA LEU A 342 7.38 16.25 -21.63
C LEU A 342 6.22 15.46 -22.26
N VAL A 343 6.28 15.24 -23.57
CA VAL A 343 5.23 14.53 -24.30
C VAL A 343 5.78 13.20 -24.81
N PHE A 344 5.36 12.11 -24.19
CA PHE A 344 5.74 10.76 -24.59
C PHE A 344 4.78 10.23 -25.66
N THR A 345 5.34 9.89 -26.82
CA THR A 345 4.59 9.50 -28.02
C THR A 345 5.14 8.21 -28.64
N PRO A 346 4.35 7.48 -29.43
CA PRO A 346 4.87 6.40 -30.27
C PRO A 346 5.90 6.90 -31.30
N TYR A 347 6.75 5.99 -31.80
CA TYR A 347 7.89 6.26 -32.69
C TYR A 347 7.55 7.09 -33.95
N ASN A 348 6.33 6.93 -34.48
CA ASN A 348 5.89 7.56 -35.73
C ASN A 348 5.15 8.89 -35.56
N ALA A 349 5.15 9.48 -34.37
CA ALA A 349 4.45 10.73 -34.10
C ALA A 349 5.03 11.92 -34.88
N HIS A 350 4.16 12.75 -35.46
CA HIS A 350 4.55 14.04 -36.06
C HIS A 350 5.12 15.00 -35.00
N PRO A 351 6.06 15.89 -35.38
CA PRO A 351 6.62 16.87 -34.45
C PRO A 351 5.52 17.76 -33.88
N LEU A 352 5.41 17.77 -32.55
CA LEU A 352 4.45 18.59 -31.82
C LEU A 352 5.02 19.98 -31.62
N LYS A 353 4.24 21.00 -31.97
CA LYS A 353 4.54 22.41 -31.70
C LYS A 353 3.45 22.97 -30.81
N ALA A 354 3.79 23.28 -29.57
CA ALA A 354 2.93 24.10 -28.74
C ALA A 354 3.73 25.21 -28.10
N HIS A 355 3.26 26.44 -28.28
CA HIS A 355 3.66 27.56 -27.44
C HIS A 355 2.48 27.89 -26.54
N VAL A 356 2.64 27.63 -25.25
CA VAL A 356 1.69 28.09 -24.24
C VAL A 356 2.19 29.42 -23.73
N SER A 357 1.48 30.49 -24.07
CA SER A 357 1.62 31.79 -23.43
C SER A 357 0.35 32.04 -22.63
N ALA A 358 0.25 31.42 -21.46
CA ALA A 358 -0.76 31.76 -20.47
C ALA A 358 -0.15 32.74 -19.48
N SER A 359 -0.66 33.98 -19.46
CA SER A 359 -0.44 35.02 -18.43
C SER A 359 0.89 34.91 -17.65
N HIS A 360 2.00 35.24 -18.33
CA HIS A 360 3.39 35.34 -17.81
C HIS A 360 4.26 34.07 -17.74
N ILE A 361 3.78 32.90 -18.15
CA ILE A 361 4.60 31.66 -18.14
C ILE A 361 4.83 31.16 -19.56
N THR A 362 6.07 30.79 -19.87
CA THR A 362 6.44 30.19 -21.16
C THR A 362 6.71 28.70 -20.96
N CYS A 363 5.83 27.84 -21.46
CA CYS A 363 6.05 26.39 -21.48
C CYS A 363 6.79 25.97 -22.75
N THR A 364 7.82 25.13 -22.60
CA THR A 364 8.51 24.47 -23.70
C THR A 364 8.00 23.03 -23.83
N VAL A 365 7.53 22.65 -25.02
CA VAL A 365 7.14 21.27 -25.31
C VAL A 365 8.35 20.47 -25.79
N ILE A 366 8.55 19.30 -25.20
CA ILE A 366 9.65 18.38 -25.51
C ILE A 366 9.04 17.03 -25.91
N PRO A 367 8.96 16.73 -27.22
CA PRO A 367 8.53 15.43 -27.70
C PRO A 367 9.59 14.34 -27.43
N ILE A 368 9.15 13.22 -26.88
CA ILE A 368 9.96 12.05 -26.57
C ILE A 368 9.30 10.84 -27.21
N SER A 369 9.97 10.21 -28.18
CA SER A 369 9.43 9.08 -28.93
C SER A 369 10.03 7.76 -28.44
N GLN A 370 9.22 6.73 -28.26
CA GLN A 370 9.73 5.38 -27.99
C GLN A 370 10.52 4.85 -29.21
N ALA A 371 11.64 4.15 -29.01
CA ALA A 371 12.42 3.58 -30.11
C ALA A 371 11.68 2.40 -30.79
N GLU A 372 11.87 2.25 -32.11
CA GLU A 372 11.11 1.35 -33.01
C GLU A 372 11.15 -0.15 -32.63
N ASN A 373 12.14 -0.60 -31.84
CA ASN A 373 12.46 -2.03 -31.63
C ASN A 373 12.44 -2.52 -30.17
N GLN A 374 11.83 -1.81 -29.23
CA GLN A 374 11.80 -2.25 -27.82
C GLN A 374 10.38 -2.25 -27.23
N ILE A 375 9.61 -3.26 -27.59
CA ILE A 375 8.61 -3.87 -26.70
C ILE A 375 9.20 -5.21 -26.26
N THR A 376 10.16 -5.22 -25.34
CA THR A 376 10.77 -6.49 -24.90
C THR A 376 10.90 -6.56 -23.39
N GLY A 377 9.82 -7.07 -22.79
CA GLY A 377 9.80 -7.77 -21.51
C GLY A 377 9.93 -6.91 -20.25
N PRO A 378 9.41 -7.40 -19.11
CA PRO A 378 9.69 -6.81 -17.81
C PRO A 378 11.19 -6.87 -17.53
N GLY A 379 11.84 -5.72 -17.34
CA GLY A 379 13.22 -5.63 -16.86
C GLY A 379 14.27 -5.01 -17.81
N ASN A 380 13.93 -4.70 -19.07
CA ASN A 380 14.84 -3.93 -19.93
C ASN A 380 14.54 -2.42 -19.82
N PRO A 381 15.57 -1.55 -19.66
CA PRO A 381 15.36 -0.12 -19.64
C PRO A 381 14.82 0.32 -21.00
N ALA A 382 13.64 0.92 -21.03
CA ALA A 382 13.07 1.46 -22.26
C ALA A 382 14.04 2.48 -22.87
N GLU A 383 14.64 2.14 -24.01
CA GLU A 383 15.39 3.10 -24.81
C GLU A 383 14.42 4.06 -25.52
N LEU A 384 14.68 5.36 -25.36
CA LEU A 384 13.86 6.42 -25.91
C LEU A 384 14.66 7.21 -26.94
N THR A 385 14.04 7.45 -28.09
CA THR A 385 14.59 8.28 -29.17
C THR A 385 14.06 9.70 -29.05
N PHE A 386 14.94 10.69 -29.13
CA PHE A 386 14.57 12.09 -28.92
C PHE A 386 14.25 12.82 -30.20
N ARG A 387 13.24 13.70 -30.11
CA ARG A 387 12.96 14.74 -31.10
C ARG A 387 12.80 16.08 -30.37
N SER A 388 13.91 16.73 -30.01
CA SER A 388 13.89 18.03 -29.34
C SER A 388 14.32 19.13 -30.32
N GLU A 389 13.48 20.16 -30.50
CA GLU A 389 13.86 21.36 -31.26
C GLU A 389 14.84 22.26 -30.48
N ARG A 390 14.88 22.13 -29.14
CA ARG A 390 15.71 22.95 -28.25
C ARG A 390 17.17 22.50 -28.22
N ASP A 391 17.43 21.21 -28.39
CA ASP A 391 18.79 20.67 -28.44
C ASP A 391 19.00 19.81 -29.70
N PRO A 392 19.43 20.44 -30.82
CA PRO A 392 19.70 19.74 -32.07
C PRO A 392 20.77 18.64 -31.93
N LYS A 393 21.62 18.70 -30.90
CA LYS A 393 22.66 17.68 -30.66
C LYS A 393 22.09 16.37 -30.12
N LEU A 394 20.89 16.43 -29.55
CA LEU A 394 20.18 15.26 -29.02
C LEU A 394 19.20 14.66 -30.03
N GLN A 395 18.91 15.36 -31.13
CA GLN A 395 17.96 14.91 -32.14
C GLN A 395 18.40 13.56 -32.73
N GLY A 396 17.53 12.55 -32.63
CA GLY A 396 17.80 11.20 -33.15
C GLY A 396 18.75 10.34 -32.31
N ARG A 397 19.23 10.81 -31.14
CA ARG A 397 19.98 9.96 -30.21
C ARG A 397 19.02 9.01 -29.48
N SER A 398 19.49 7.82 -29.15
CA SER A 398 18.87 6.93 -28.16
C SER A 398 19.51 7.21 -26.80
N MET A 399 18.70 7.43 -25.76
CA MET A 399 19.16 7.41 -24.37
C MET A 399 18.20 6.60 -23.52
N ASN A 400 18.68 6.12 -22.38
CA ASN A 400 17.80 5.49 -21.41
C ASN A 400 16.85 6.53 -20.78
N LEU A 401 15.71 6.04 -20.29
CA LEU A 401 14.68 6.86 -19.64
C LEU A 401 15.21 7.72 -18.48
N VAL A 402 16.15 7.22 -17.68
CA VAL A 402 16.66 7.94 -16.50
C VAL A 402 17.44 9.19 -16.92
N ASP A 403 18.28 9.08 -17.95
CA ASP A 403 19.09 10.17 -18.48
C ASP A 403 18.21 11.24 -19.13
N VAL A 404 17.17 10.83 -19.87
CA VAL A 404 16.13 11.72 -20.42
C VAL A 404 15.54 12.59 -19.32
N LEU A 405 15.07 11.94 -18.25
CA LEU A 405 14.36 12.59 -17.16
C LEU A 405 15.31 13.47 -16.33
N ALA A 406 16.55 13.03 -16.11
CA ALA A 406 17.58 13.82 -15.44
C ALA A 406 17.93 15.10 -16.21
N HIS A 407 17.92 15.06 -17.54
CA HIS A 407 18.24 16.21 -18.39
C HIS A 407 17.14 17.29 -18.37
N TYR A 408 15.86 16.91 -18.35
CA TYR A 408 14.75 17.85 -18.48
C TYR A 408 13.98 18.16 -17.19
N LEU A 409 14.08 17.31 -16.16
CA LEU A 409 13.42 17.54 -14.87
C LEU A 409 14.33 18.30 -13.91
N SER A 410 14.03 19.58 -13.73
CA SER A 410 14.67 20.44 -12.74
C SER A 410 13.69 20.75 -11.61
N PRO A 411 14.12 20.69 -10.33
CA PRO A 411 13.29 21.09 -9.19
C PRO A 411 12.95 22.59 -9.19
N LYS A 412 13.63 23.39 -10.02
CA LYS A 412 13.39 24.84 -10.17
C LYS A 412 12.44 25.18 -11.33
N GLN A 413 11.80 24.19 -11.95
CA GLN A 413 10.91 24.39 -13.10
C GLN A 413 9.62 23.61 -12.91
N THR A 414 8.51 24.18 -13.34
CA THR A 414 7.24 23.44 -13.39
C THR A 414 7.33 22.37 -14.47
N SER A 415 7.21 21.10 -14.08
CA SER A 415 7.35 19.97 -14.99
C SER A 415 6.02 19.23 -15.14
N ILE A 416 5.57 19.06 -16.37
CA ILE A 416 4.34 18.37 -16.74
C ILE A 416 4.72 17.18 -17.62
N ALA A 417 4.18 16.00 -17.33
CA ALA A 417 4.33 14.81 -18.16
C ALA A 417 2.99 14.43 -18.79
N TYR A 418 2.98 14.32 -20.12
CA TYR A 418 1.87 13.80 -20.91
C TYR A 418 2.29 12.48 -21.53
N ILE A 419 1.59 11.40 -21.21
CA ILE A 419 1.90 10.06 -21.69
C ILE A 419 0.73 9.57 -22.53
N ASN A 420 0.99 9.39 -23.83
CA ASN A 420 0.05 8.80 -24.77
C ASN A 420 0.79 7.80 -25.65
N LEU A 421 0.87 6.56 -25.17
CA LEU A 421 1.50 5.45 -25.87
C LEU A 421 0.40 4.53 -26.39
N ALA A 422 0.44 4.26 -27.70
CA ALA A 422 -0.56 3.46 -28.40
C ALA A 422 -0.76 2.07 -27.80
N HIS A 423 0.34 1.46 -27.37
CA HIS A 423 0.36 0.16 -26.72
C HIS A 423 1.39 0.20 -25.59
N GLY A 424 1.12 -0.51 -24.49
CA GLY A 424 2.10 -0.68 -23.42
C GLY A 424 2.29 0.53 -22.51
N THR A 425 1.30 1.44 -22.38
CA THR A 425 1.35 2.55 -21.40
C THR A 425 1.75 2.05 -20.00
N TRP A 426 1.11 0.99 -19.51
CA TRP A 426 1.46 0.40 -18.21
C TRP A 426 2.85 -0.24 -18.16
N HIS A 427 3.33 -0.81 -19.26
CA HIS A 427 4.69 -1.34 -19.36
C HIS A 427 5.74 -0.22 -19.30
N PHE A 428 5.41 0.97 -19.82
CA PHE A 428 6.24 2.17 -19.69
C PHE A 428 6.15 2.80 -18.28
N MET A 429 4.98 2.74 -17.65
CA MET A 429 4.76 3.35 -16.34
C MET A 429 5.64 2.73 -15.25
N THR A 430 5.86 1.42 -15.24
CA THR A 430 6.72 0.76 -14.24
C THR A 430 8.14 1.35 -14.19
N PRO A 431 8.95 1.34 -15.28
CA PRO A 431 10.29 1.93 -15.25
C PRO A 431 10.28 3.45 -15.05
N PHE A 432 9.24 4.14 -15.52
CA PHE A 432 9.06 5.57 -15.24
C PHE A 432 8.89 5.85 -13.74
N LEU A 433 8.11 5.03 -13.03
CA LEU A 433 7.93 5.13 -11.59
C LEU A 433 9.17 4.63 -10.83
N ASP A 434 9.87 3.59 -11.29
CA ASP A 434 11.13 3.10 -10.67
C ASP A 434 12.23 4.18 -10.67
N SER A 435 12.27 4.99 -11.72
CA SER A 435 13.23 6.09 -11.87
C SER A 435 13.09 7.18 -10.79
N GLY A 436 11.94 7.27 -10.12
CA GLY A 436 11.63 8.34 -9.16
C GLY A 436 11.31 9.68 -9.80
N ALA A 437 11.24 9.77 -11.13
CA ALA A 437 10.98 11.02 -11.85
C ALA A 437 9.68 11.71 -11.46
N LEU A 438 8.66 10.93 -11.06
CA LEU A 438 7.37 11.47 -10.63
C LEU A 438 7.52 12.42 -9.42
N GLN A 439 8.56 12.29 -8.59
CA GLN A 439 8.87 13.22 -7.49
C GLN A 439 9.10 14.66 -7.97
N LYS A 440 9.59 14.83 -9.20
CA LYS A 440 9.90 16.14 -9.80
C LYS A 440 8.81 16.65 -10.74
N ILE A 441 7.75 15.88 -10.94
CA ILE A 441 6.64 16.22 -11.83
C ILE A 441 5.50 16.82 -11.01
N ASN A 442 4.99 17.95 -11.48
CA ASN A 442 3.87 18.67 -10.86
C ASN A 442 2.52 18.18 -11.37
N GLN A 443 2.46 17.80 -12.65
CA GLN A 443 1.25 17.28 -13.29
C GLN A 443 1.58 16.07 -14.17
N LEU A 444 0.79 15.01 -14.03
CA LEU A 444 0.85 13.82 -14.88
C LEU A 444 -0.51 13.66 -15.59
N VAL A 445 -0.49 13.58 -16.90
CA VAL A 445 -1.66 13.26 -17.73
C VAL A 445 -1.37 11.95 -18.45
N LEU A 446 -2.21 10.94 -18.19
CA LEU A 446 -2.10 9.60 -18.75
C LEU A 446 -3.29 9.34 -19.66
N ILE A 447 -3.02 9.01 -20.92
CA ILE A 447 -4.00 8.48 -21.86
C ILE A 447 -3.78 6.97 -21.94
N THR A 448 -4.78 6.19 -21.51
CA THR A 448 -4.65 4.73 -21.46
C THR A 448 -5.98 4.02 -21.62
N ASN A 449 -5.94 2.77 -22.06
CA ASN A 449 -7.05 1.84 -21.90
C ASN A 449 -6.89 1.12 -20.56
N ILE A 450 -7.98 1.00 -19.80
CA ILE A 450 -7.99 0.40 -18.45
C ILE A 450 -8.72 -0.95 -18.44
N PHE A 451 -9.58 -1.21 -19.43
CA PHE A 451 -10.50 -2.37 -19.39
C PHE A 451 -10.39 -3.30 -20.60
N LYS A 452 -9.67 -2.92 -21.66
CA LYS A 452 -9.49 -3.74 -22.87
C LYS A 452 -8.03 -3.96 -23.18
N SER A 453 -7.74 -5.14 -23.72
CA SER A 453 -6.42 -5.45 -24.26
C SER A 453 -6.06 -4.54 -25.44
N SER A 454 -4.78 -4.24 -25.57
CA SER A 454 -4.24 -3.45 -26.67
C SER A 454 -4.15 -4.23 -27.99
N THR A 455 -4.53 -5.52 -28.02
CA THR A 455 -4.45 -6.40 -29.20
C THR A 455 -5.70 -6.39 -30.09
N GLY A 456 -6.70 -5.53 -29.81
CA GLY A 456 -7.85 -5.34 -30.69
C GLY A 456 -8.93 -6.43 -30.60
N ASP A 457 -8.65 -7.56 -29.95
CA ASP A 457 -9.68 -8.52 -29.59
C ASP A 457 -10.51 -7.98 -28.42
N SER A 458 -11.83 -8.15 -28.48
CA SER A 458 -12.80 -7.73 -27.46
C SER A 458 -12.68 -8.48 -26.13
N GLU A 459 -11.53 -9.10 -25.86
CA GLU A 459 -11.25 -9.83 -24.65
C GLU A 459 -11.01 -8.84 -23.51
N LYS A 460 -11.85 -8.98 -22.49
CA LYS A 460 -11.68 -8.27 -21.23
C LYS A 460 -10.33 -8.66 -20.61
N LEU A 461 -9.69 -7.72 -19.92
CA LEU A 461 -8.41 -7.96 -19.25
C LEU A 461 -8.54 -9.03 -18.16
N ALA A 462 -7.51 -9.86 -18.02
CA ALA A 462 -7.42 -10.82 -16.92
C ALA A 462 -7.35 -10.10 -15.56
N ALA A 463 -7.89 -10.73 -14.51
CA ALA A 463 -7.91 -10.18 -13.15
C ALA A 463 -6.51 -9.77 -12.63
N SER A 464 -5.47 -10.53 -12.99
CA SER A 464 -4.09 -10.22 -12.64
C SER A 464 -3.60 -8.92 -13.28
N VAL A 465 -3.97 -8.64 -14.52
CA VAL A 465 -3.60 -7.41 -15.23
C VAL A 465 -4.31 -6.21 -14.60
N LEU A 466 -5.61 -6.29 -14.35
CA LEU A 466 -6.38 -5.25 -13.66
C LEU A 466 -5.77 -4.91 -12.29
N ARG A 467 -5.35 -5.94 -11.54
CA ARG A 467 -4.68 -5.78 -10.23
C ARG A 467 -3.31 -5.09 -10.35
N LEU A 468 -2.54 -5.39 -11.40
CA LEU A 468 -1.26 -4.72 -11.68
C LEU A 468 -1.49 -3.23 -12.00
N GLU A 469 -2.46 -2.93 -12.87
CA GLU A 469 -2.80 -1.55 -13.23
C GLU A 469 -3.29 -0.74 -12.03
N TYR A 470 -4.17 -1.33 -11.21
CA TYR A 470 -4.58 -0.72 -9.94
C TYR A 470 -3.37 -0.46 -9.01
N SER A 471 -2.42 -1.39 -8.96
CA SER A 471 -1.22 -1.25 -8.14
C SER A 471 -0.32 -0.09 -8.61
N GLU A 472 -0.15 0.10 -9.92
CA GLU A 472 0.58 1.26 -10.45
C GLU A 472 -0.18 2.59 -10.21
N LEU A 473 -1.51 2.59 -10.30
CA LEU A 473 -2.32 3.75 -9.92
C LEU A 473 -2.12 4.14 -8.46
N GLN A 474 -2.13 3.16 -7.55
CA GLN A 474 -1.83 3.40 -6.13
C GLN A 474 -0.40 3.91 -5.92
N ARG A 475 0.56 3.41 -6.73
CA ARG A 475 1.95 3.86 -6.69
C ARG A 475 2.10 5.32 -7.12
N ILE A 476 1.36 5.77 -8.13
CA ILE A 476 1.28 7.20 -8.50
C ILE A 476 0.83 8.04 -7.31
N LEU A 477 -0.21 7.61 -6.57
CA LEU A 477 -0.67 8.31 -5.37
C LEU A 477 0.38 8.31 -4.25
N ALA A 478 1.12 7.21 -4.07
CA ALA A 478 2.20 7.11 -3.08
C ALA A 478 3.35 8.09 -3.34
N TYR A 479 3.52 8.58 -4.58
CA TYR A 479 4.43 9.69 -4.91
C TYR A 479 3.92 11.08 -4.47
N GLY A 480 2.77 11.16 -3.81
CA GLY A 480 2.13 12.41 -3.37
C GLY A 480 1.29 13.09 -4.44
N MET A 481 0.96 12.38 -5.52
CA MET A 481 0.04 12.87 -6.54
C MET A 481 -1.41 12.65 -6.08
N THR A 482 -2.33 13.50 -6.52
CA THR A 482 -3.77 13.36 -6.32
C THR A 482 -4.44 13.28 -7.68
N MET A 483 -5.28 12.28 -7.90
CA MET A 483 -6.11 12.21 -9.10
C MET A 483 -7.21 13.26 -9.00
N ILE A 484 -7.39 14.03 -10.06
CA ILE A 484 -8.34 15.15 -10.08
C ILE A 484 -9.38 15.03 -11.17
N GLU A 485 -9.06 14.27 -12.21
CA GLU A 485 -9.94 14.00 -13.33
C GLU A 485 -9.68 12.58 -13.82
N ALA A 486 -10.76 11.82 -14.00
CA ALA A 486 -10.79 10.58 -14.75
C ALA A 486 -12.02 10.65 -15.66
N VAL A 487 -11.79 10.76 -16.96
CA VAL A 487 -12.86 10.88 -17.96
C VAL A 487 -12.55 10.01 -19.17
N PRO A 488 -13.57 9.54 -19.90
CA PRO A 488 -13.36 9.04 -21.25
C PRO A 488 -12.59 10.09 -22.05
N ALA A 489 -11.51 9.68 -22.70
CA ALA A 489 -10.68 10.57 -23.50
C ALA A 489 -11.53 11.03 -24.71
N PRO A 490 -11.81 12.33 -24.88
CA PRO A 490 -12.47 12.81 -26.08
C PRO A 490 -11.60 12.49 -27.30
N GLU A 491 -12.21 12.20 -28.45
CA GLU A 491 -11.49 11.92 -29.70
C GLU A 491 -10.45 13.03 -30.01
N GLU A 492 -10.80 14.28 -29.72
CA GLU A 492 -9.96 15.49 -29.82
C GLU A 492 -8.82 15.60 -28.80
N SER A 493 -8.57 14.57 -27.98
CA SER A 493 -7.39 14.47 -27.10
C SER A 493 -6.46 13.34 -27.52
N LEU A 494 -6.92 12.46 -28.41
CA LEU A 494 -6.16 11.33 -28.89
C LEU A 494 -5.25 11.79 -30.03
N LEU A 495 -3.97 12.02 -29.71
CA LEU A 495 -2.98 12.38 -30.72
C LEU A 495 -2.81 11.33 -31.83
N PHE A 496 -3.17 10.05 -31.59
CA PHE A 496 -2.79 8.93 -32.45
C PHE A 496 -3.88 7.85 -32.65
N HIS A 497 -5.09 7.99 -32.09
CA HIS A 497 -6.11 6.93 -32.15
C HIS A 497 -7.53 7.47 -32.34
N ASN A 498 -8.32 6.79 -33.16
CA ASN A 498 -9.72 7.14 -33.43
C ASN A 498 -10.73 6.08 -32.93
N ASP A 499 -10.27 4.94 -32.39
CA ASP A 499 -11.16 3.86 -31.94
C ASP A 499 -10.74 3.34 -30.54
N GLY A 500 -11.70 3.27 -29.60
CA GLY A 500 -11.57 2.58 -28.32
C GLY A 500 -12.07 3.34 -27.08
N ASP A 501 -12.31 2.60 -25.98
CA ASP A 501 -12.68 3.16 -24.68
C ASP A 501 -11.44 3.67 -23.92
N TRP A 502 -10.84 4.74 -24.44
CA TRP A 502 -9.68 5.38 -23.84
C TRP A 502 -10.10 6.26 -22.66
N TRP A 503 -9.25 6.32 -21.64
CA TRP A 503 -9.42 7.17 -20.47
C TRP A 503 -8.29 8.20 -20.39
N ARG A 504 -8.65 9.43 -20.08
CA ARG A 504 -7.74 10.48 -19.65
C ARG A 504 -7.75 10.54 -18.13
N LEU A 505 -6.61 10.22 -17.53
CA LEU A 505 -6.37 10.34 -16.09
C LEU A 505 -5.43 11.52 -15.85
N THR A 506 -5.89 12.49 -15.06
CA THR A 506 -5.10 13.67 -14.71
C THR A 506 -4.78 13.64 -13.22
N PHE A 507 -3.49 13.75 -12.91
CA PHE A 507 -2.96 13.79 -11.56
C PHE A 507 -2.16 15.06 -11.33
N ILE A 508 -2.27 15.63 -10.13
CA ILE A 508 -1.51 16.81 -9.71
C ILE A 508 -0.82 16.56 -8.39
N ARG A 509 0.36 17.15 -8.22
CA ARG A 509 1.04 17.20 -6.92
C ARG A 509 0.37 18.28 -6.07
N LYS A 510 -0.11 17.93 -4.88
CA LYS A 510 -0.54 18.95 -3.90
C LYS A 510 0.70 19.78 -3.56
N THR A 511 0.62 21.08 -3.82
CA THR A 511 1.66 22.07 -3.52
C THR A 511 1.49 22.63 -2.12
#